data_AF-A0A7X2I2B6-F1
#
_entry.id   AF-A0A7X2I2B6-F1
#
_cell.length_a   1.000
_cell.length_b   1.000
_cell.length_c   1.000
_cell.angle_alpha   90.00
_cell.angle_beta   90.00
_cell.angle_gamma   90.00
#
_symmetry.space_group_name_H-M   'P 1'
#
loop_
_entity.id
_entity.type
_entity.pdbx_description
1 polymer ?
#
loop_
_entity_poly.entity_id
_entity_poly.type
_entity_poly.pdbx_seq_one_letter_code
_entity_poly.pdbx_strand_id
1 'polypeptide(L)'
;MIKFSQGNLLEARAEALVNTVNTVGVMGKGIALMFKERFDENFRRYAAACKAKEVQTGKMFVTPVHELDGPRWIVNFPTKQHWRAPSRMEWVVEGLQDLRRFLIEQQVESIAIPPLGAGNGGLEWAEVREQIERALGDLDIDILVFEPTKQYQNVAKRAGVEKLTPARALIAELVRRYWVLGMECSLLEIQKLAWFLERAIERYNPGDNPLNLQFAPHKYGPYANRLDHLLNNLDGSYLHSEKRISDADPLDVIWFDDERKAFVQTYLKSEAKAYTQALESTAALIDGFESPFGMELLATVDWLLDREGVAPNVPALREGLRHWRGGPDAAARKDRLFDDRALGIALERLTQSATVLA
;
A
#
# COMPACT_ATOMS: atom_id res chain seq x y z
N MET A 1 30.99 18.57 -6.28
CA MET A 1 30.86 17.74 -7.51
C MET A 1 29.56 16.94 -7.45
N ILE A 2 28.70 17.00 -8.46
CA ILE A 2 27.47 16.18 -8.53
C ILE A 2 27.76 14.87 -9.28
N LYS A 3 27.42 13.73 -8.66
CA LYS A 3 27.46 12.40 -9.25
C LYS A 3 26.04 11.83 -9.32
N PHE A 4 25.68 11.29 -10.47
CA PHE A 4 24.41 10.58 -10.64
C PHE A 4 24.63 9.08 -10.50
N SER A 5 23.72 8.41 -9.79
CA SER A 5 23.82 6.97 -9.54
C SER A 5 22.44 6.33 -9.45
N GLN A 6 22.42 5.00 -9.46
CA GLN A 6 21.25 4.18 -9.21
C GLN A 6 21.58 3.27 -8.03
N GLY A 7 20.61 3.06 -7.13
CA GLY A 7 20.91 2.37 -5.88
C GLY A 7 19.88 2.64 -4.79
N ASN A 8 20.13 2.06 -3.61
CA ASN A 8 19.41 2.38 -2.39
C ASN A 8 20.04 3.60 -1.71
N LEU A 9 19.31 4.72 -1.67
CA LEU A 9 19.80 5.96 -1.06
C LEU A 9 20.18 5.79 0.41
N LEU A 10 19.52 4.89 1.15
CA LEU A 10 19.84 4.65 2.55
C LEU A 10 21.21 4.01 2.74
N GLU A 11 21.76 3.34 1.72
CA GLU A 11 23.11 2.76 1.79
C GLU A 11 24.21 3.77 1.41
N ALA A 12 23.83 5.00 1.02
CA ALA A 12 24.79 6.05 0.69
C ALA A 12 25.60 6.45 1.93
N ARG A 13 26.93 6.46 1.77
CA ARG A 13 27.86 7.01 2.77
C ARG A 13 27.96 8.53 2.55
N ALA A 14 27.04 9.27 3.18
CA ALA A 14 26.99 10.71 3.13
C ALA A 14 26.63 11.29 4.50
N GLU A 15 27.08 12.51 4.81
CA GLU A 15 26.78 13.19 6.06
C GLU A 15 25.29 13.55 6.19
N ALA A 16 24.62 13.84 5.07
CA ALA A 16 23.19 14.13 5.03
C ALA A 16 22.45 13.20 4.05
N LEU A 17 21.29 12.69 4.46
CA LEU A 17 20.38 11.96 3.59
C LEU A 17 19.07 12.74 3.42
N VAL A 18 18.63 12.91 2.18
CA VAL A 18 17.37 13.59 1.88
C VAL A 18 16.21 12.59 1.83
N ASN A 19 15.16 12.91 2.58
CA ASN A 19 13.90 12.18 2.60
C ASN A 19 12.79 13.03 1.98
N THR A 20 12.11 12.56 0.94
CA THR A 20 10.97 13.29 0.37
C THR A 20 9.70 13.04 1.18
N VAL A 21 9.10 14.09 1.73
CA VAL A 21 7.96 13.99 2.66
C VAL A 21 6.75 14.81 2.22
N ASN A 22 5.63 14.66 2.93
CA ASN A 22 4.50 15.58 2.86
C ASN A 22 4.48 16.54 4.06
N THR A 23 3.46 17.39 4.18
CA THR A 23 3.30 18.30 5.33
C THR A 23 2.24 17.83 6.32
N VAL A 24 1.70 16.60 6.17
CA VAL A 24 0.63 16.05 7.01
C VAL A 24 1.08 14.90 7.91
N GLY A 25 2.39 14.67 8.04
CA GLY A 25 2.95 13.74 9.03
C GLY A 25 2.88 12.26 8.64
N VAL A 26 2.64 11.92 7.38
CA VAL A 26 2.50 10.52 6.94
C VAL A 26 3.74 10.06 6.16
N MET A 27 4.38 8.97 6.57
CA MET A 27 5.45 8.29 5.82
C MET A 27 5.01 6.85 5.54
N GLY A 28 4.13 6.66 4.54
CA GLY A 28 3.41 5.40 4.34
C GLY A 28 3.81 4.59 3.10
N LYS A 29 4.62 5.15 2.20
CA LYS A 29 5.04 4.49 0.96
C LYS A 29 6.36 5.07 0.45
N GLY A 30 6.98 4.40 -0.52
CA GLY A 30 8.20 4.88 -1.15
C GLY A 30 9.38 5.02 -0.19
N ILE A 31 10.33 5.88 -0.56
CA ILE A 31 11.52 6.16 0.24
C ILE A 31 11.18 6.66 1.65
N ALA A 32 10.10 7.44 1.83
CA ALA A 32 9.67 7.95 3.12
C ALA A 32 9.36 6.85 4.14
N LEU A 33 8.73 5.76 3.69
CA LEU A 33 8.49 4.61 4.56
C LEU A 33 9.81 3.97 5.01
N MET A 34 10.79 3.86 4.10
CA MET A 34 12.10 3.31 4.45
C MET A 34 12.84 4.19 5.46
N PHE A 35 12.76 5.52 5.34
CA PHE A 35 13.28 6.45 6.35
C PHE A 35 12.58 6.31 7.69
N LYS A 36 11.25 6.12 7.72
CA LYS A 36 10.51 5.88 8.96
C LYS A 36 10.95 4.58 9.64
N GLU A 37 11.15 3.51 8.88
CA GLU A 37 11.58 2.22 9.43
C GLU A 37 13.01 2.26 10.00
N ARG A 38 13.94 2.95 9.33
CA ARG A 38 15.33 3.06 9.79
C ARG A 38 15.54 4.12 10.88
N PHE A 39 14.92 5.29 10.73
CA PHE A 39 15.15 6.46 11.58
C PHE A 39 13.86 6.85 12.33
N ASP A 40 13.43 6.00 13.26
CA ASP A 40 12.16 6.18 14.00
C ASP A 40 12.10 7.51 14.76
N GLU A 41 13.22 7.95 15.34
CA GLU A 41 13.28 9.24 16.05
C GLU A 41 13.11 10.45 15.11
N ASN A 42 13.68 10.39 13.90
CA ASN A 42 13.41 11.38 12.86
C ASN A 42 11.90 11.42 12.53
N PHE A 43 11.26 10.26 12.37
CA PHE A 43 9.83 10.19 12.09
C PHE A 43 8.98 10.80 13.22
N ARG A 44 9.28 10.50 14.49
CA ARG A 44 8.55 11.08 15.63
C ARG A 44 8.63 12.61 15.64
N ARG A 45 9.83 13.15 15.44
CA ARG A 45 10.05 14.61 15.39
C ARG A 45 9.33 15.25 14.20
N TYR A 46 9.43 14.65 13.02
CA TYR A 46 8.71 15.09 11.82
C TYR A 46 7.18 15.07 12.01
N ALA A 47 6.63 14.00 12.59
CA ALA A 47 5.19 13.87 12.81
C ALA A 47 4.69 14.91 13.82
N ALA A 48 5.45 15.18 14.89
CA ALA A 48 5.14 16.23 15.85
C ALA A 48 5.17 17.62 15.20
N ALA A 49 6.20 17.93 14.40
CA ALA A 49 6.32 19.19 13.68
C ALA A 49 5.20 19.39 12.65
N CYS A 50 4.78 18.33 11.94
CA CYS A 50 3.63 18.40 11.04
C CYS A 50 2.34 18.70 11.81
N LYS A 51 2.13 18.08 12.97
CA LYS A 51 0.97 18.35 13.84
C LYS A 51 0.97 19.81 14.33
N ALA A 52 2.14 20.37 14.59
CA ALA A 52 2.35 21.77 14.94
C ALA A 52 2.30 22.73 13.73
N LYS A 53 2.13 22.22 12.50
CA LYS A 53 2.14 22.98 11.23
C LYS A 53 3.47 23.70 10.94
N GLU A 54 4.56 23.19 11.48
CA GLU A 54 5.92 23.72 11.31
C GLU A 54 6.56 23.27 9.99
N VAL A 55 6.13 22.11 9.47
CA VAL A 55 6.61 21.58 8.19
C VAL A 55 5.82 22.20 7.04
N GLN A 56 6.52 22.87 6.12
CA GLN A 56 5.93 23.59 4.99
C GLN A 56 6.71 23.29 3.70
N THR A 57 6.02 23.28 2.56
CA THR A 57 6.69 23.20 1.25
C THR A 57 7.65 24.36 1.06
N GLY A 58 8.78 24.11 0.39
CA GLY A 58 9.84 25.10 0.24
C GLY A 58 10.76 25.27 1.45
N LYS A 59 10.48 24.58 2.57
CA LYS A 59 11.32 24.59 3.78
C LYS A 59 11.68 23.18 4.24
N MET A 60 12.97 22.92 4.41
CA MET A 60 13.52 21.68 4.89
C MET A 60 13.24 21.54 6.38
N PHE A 61 12.76 20.36 6.79
CA PHE A 61 12.70 19.98 8.19
C PHE A 61 13.86 19.02 8.48
N VAL A 62 14.90 19.53 9.12
CA VAL A 62 16.14 18.79 9.37
C VAL A 62 16.18 18.23 10.78
N THR A 63 16.59 16.98 10.93
CA THR A 63 16.86 16.37 12.23
C THR A 63 18.29 15.81 12.30
N PRO A 64 19.04 16.04 13.39
CA PRO A 64 20.27 15.31 13.64
C PRO A 64 20.00 13.81 13.88
N VAL A 65 20.96 12.99 13.50
CA VAL A 65 21.04 11.55 13.79
C VAL A 65 22.36 11.28 14.50
N HIS A 66 22.33 10.37 15.47
CA HIS A 66 23.50 10.01 16.28
C HIS A 66 23.91 8.55 15.99
N GLU A 67 24.21 8.25 14.73
CA GLU A 67 24.82 6.98 14.31
C GLU A 67 26.36 7.15 14.25
N LEU A 68 27.13 6.18 14.76
CA LEU A 68 28.60 6.23 14.81
C LEU A 68 29.26 6.27 13.41
N ASP A 69 28.74 5.47 12.48
CA ASP A 69 29.23 5.37 11.08
C ASP A 69 28.11 5.68 10.07
N GLY A 70 27.14 6.50 10.47
CA GLY A 70 25.94 6.83 9.68
C GLY A 70 25.85 8.31 9.33
N PRO A 71 24.75 8.74 8.68
CA PRO A 71 24.54 10.15 8.40
C PRO A 71 24.40 10.94 9.71
N ARG A 72 24.86 12.18 9.69
CA ARG A 72 24.68 13.14 10.78
C ARG A 72 23.32 13.82 10.70
N TRP A 73 22.73 13.89 9.50
CA TRP A 73 21.49 14.63 9.24
C TRP A 73 20.51 13.83 8.39
N ILE A 74 19.23 13.86 8.78
CA ILE A 74 18.13 13.59 7.85
C ILE A 74 17.52 14.93 7.45
N VAL A 75 17.47 15.19 6.15
CA VAL A 75 16.82 16.37 5.58
C VAL A 75 15.46 15.96 5.03
N ASN A 76 14.38 16.24 5.76
CA ASN A 76 13.03 15.97 5.27
C ASN A 76 12.61 17.11 4.34
N PHE A 77 12.57 16.81 3.05
CA PHE A 77 12.27 17.71 1.94
C PHE A 77 10.78 17.62 1.59
N PRO A 78 9.94 18.61 1.92
CA PRO A 78 8.50 18.53 1.66
C PRO A 78 8.21 18.77 0.17
N THR A 79 7.94 17.69 -0.55
CA THR A 79 7.57 17.71 -1.98
C THR A 79 6.06 17.60 -2.20
N LYS A 80 5.28 17.50 -1.12
CA LYS A 80 3.81 17.44 -1.17
C LYS A 80 3.19 18.14 0.03
N GLN A 81 2.03 18.74 -0.14
CA GLN A 81 1.21 19.14 1.01
C GLN A 81 0.47 17.93 1.59
N HIS A 82 -0.41 17.32 0.78
CA HIS A 82 -1.09 16.08 1.12
C HIS A 82 -0.54 14.92 0.29
N TRP A 83 -0.38 13.74 0.90
CA TRP A 83 0.22 12.56 0.24
C TRP A 83 -0.56 12.07 -0.99
N ARG A 84 -1.87 12.32 -1.05
CA ARG A 84 -2.75 12.02 -2.19
C ARG A 84 -2.58 12.96 -3.40
N ALA A 85 -2.04 14.16 -3.20
CA ALA A 85 -1.85 15.14 -4.28
C ALA A 85 -0.53 14.90 -5.04
N PRO A 86 -0.41 15.33 -6.30
CA PRO A 86 0.87 15.33 -7.01
C PRO A 86 1.87 16.32 -6.38
N SER A 87 3.15 16.15 -6.71
CA SER A 87 4.20 17.13 -6.38
C SER A 87 4.10 18.33 -7.34
N ARG A 88 4.74 19.43 -7.01
CA ARG A 88 4.84 20.61 -7.88
C ARG A 88 6.27 21.09 -7.99
N MET A 89 6.66 21.55 -9.18
CA MET A 89 8.02 22.02 -9.44
C MET A 89 8.39 23.23 -8.56
N GLU A 90 7.42 24.12 -8.27
CA GLU A 90 7.58 25.24 -7.34
C GLU A 90 8.16 24.81 -5.99
N TRP A 91 7.64 23.73 -5.40
CA TRP A 91 8.11 23.23 -4.10
C TRP A 91 9.51 22.63 -4.16
N VAL A 92 9.89 22.04 -5.30
CA VAL A 92 11.24 21.52 -5.53
C VAL A 92 12.24 22.67 -5.65
N VAL A 93 11.92 23.70 -6.44
CA VAL A 93 12.79 24.86 -6.63
C VAL A 93 13.00 25.61 -5.31
N GLU A 94 11.92 25.93 -4.59
CA GLU A 94 12.01 26.60 -3.30
C GLU A 94 12.77 25.75 -2.27
N GLY A 95 12.47 24.44 -2.22
CA GLY A 95 13.11 23.53 -1.28
C GLY A 95 14.61 23.33 -1.57
N LEU A 96 15.03 23.38 -2.83
CA LEU A 96 16.45 23.32 -3.21
C LEU A 96 17.22 24.56 -2.75
N GLN A 97 16.60 25.74 -2.77
CA GLN A 97 17.21 26.96 -2.24
C GLN A 97 17.40 26.87 -0.72
N ASP A 98 16.40 26.34 0.00
CA ASP A 98 16.54 26.12 1.44
C ASP A 98 17.55 25.02 1.78
N LEU A 99 17.56 23.93 1.00
CA LEU A 99 18.57 22.88 1.13
C LEU A 99 19.99 23.44 0.96
N ARG A 100 20.21 24.26 -0.08
CA ARG A 100 21.50 24.93 -0.30
C ARG A 100 21.92 25.75 0.92
N ARG A 101 21.00 26.54 1.47
CA ARG A 101 21.26 27.34 2.68
C ARG A 101 21.70 26.46 3.84
N PHE A 102 20.96 25.38 4.12
CA PHE A 102 21.31 24.42 5.16
C PHE A 102 22.70 23.81 4.97
N LEU A 103 23.03 23.38 3.74
CA LEU A 103 24.32 22.76 3.43
C LEU A 103 25.50 23.69 3.72
N ILE A 104 25.37 24.97 3.36
CA ILE A 104 26.40 25.99 3.60
C ILE A 104 26.50 26.32 5.10
N GLU A 105 25.37 26.60 5.76
CA GLU A 105 25.34 27.01 7.16
C GLU A 105 25.85 25.94 8.12
N GLN A 106 25.55 24.67 7.83
CA GLN A 106 25.98 23.53 8.64
C GLN A 106 27.29 22.90 8.16
N GLN A 107 27.92 23.47 7.12
CA GLN A 107 29.18 22.99 6.55
C GLN A 107 29.14 21.49 6.23
N VAL A 108 28.06 21.04 5.59
CA VAL A 108 27.86 19.63 5.24
C VAL A 108 28.79 19.26 4.09
N GLU A 109 29.62 18.24 4.27
CA GLU A 109 30.64 17.84 3.29
C GLU A 109 30.09 16.91 2.21
N SER A 110 29.05 16.12 2.53
CA SER A 110 28.45 15.18 1.59
C SER A 110 26.94 14.96 1.79
N ILE A 111 26.21 14.82 0.69
CA ILE A 111 24.75 14.63 0.71
C ILE A 111 24.28 13.63 -0.35
N ALA A 112 23.29 12.80 0.01
CA ALA A 112 22.57 11.93 -0.92
C ALA A 112 21.14 12.44 -1.15
N ILE A 113 20.75 12.60 -2.42
CA ILE A 113 19.47 13.20 -2.84
C ILE A 113 18.68 12.21 -3.70
N PRO A 114 17.40 11.90 -3.38
CA PRO A 114 16.54 11.07 -4.22
C PRO A 114 15.95 11.87 -5.40
N PRO A 115 15.26 11.23 -6.35
CA PRO A 115 14.60 11.95 -7.44
C PRO A 115 13.39 12.75 -6.93
N LEU A 116 13.62 14.02 -6.57
CA LEU A 116 12.69 14.90 -5.86
C LEU A 116 11.35 15.06 -6.59
N GLY A 117 10.31 14.39 -6.10
CA GLY A 117 8.97 14.48 -6.68
C GLY A 117 8.79 13.78 -8.04
N ALA A 118 9.84 13.22 -8.65
CA ALA A 118 9.80 12.58 -9.97
C ALA A 118 9.35 11.09 -9.96
N GLY A 119 9.03 10.54 -8.79
CA GLY A 119 8.39 9.22 -8.63
C GLY A 119 6.90 9.35 -8.28
N ASN A 120 6.56 9.06 -7.02
CA ASN A 120 5.21 9.21 -6.46
C ASN A 120 4.58 10.61 -6.63
N GLY A 121 5.38 11.63 -6.95
CA GLY A 121 4.94 13.00 -7.18
C GLY A 121 4.57 13.32 -8.63
N GLY A 122 4.99 12.50 -9.60
CA GLY A 122 4.66 12.65 -11.02
C GLY A 122 5.36 13.80 -11.76
N LEU A 123 6.45 14.36 -11.22
CA LEU A 123 7.27 15.35 -11.95
C LEU A 123 8.17 14.67 -12.99
N GLU A 124 8.47 15.38 -14.07
CA GLU A 124 9.42 14.90 -15.08
C GLU A 124 10.86 14.94 -14.54
N TRP A 125 11.54 13.79 -14.56
CA TRP A 125 12.89 13.65 -13.99
C TRP A 125 13.89 14.61 -14.64
N ALA A 126 13.83 14.79 -15.96
CA ALA A 126 14.75 15.67 -16.67
C ALA A 126 14.68 17.12 -16.17
N GLU A 127 13.47 17.62 -15.88
CA GLU A 127 13.29 18.97 -15.34
C GLU A 127 13.77 19.08 -13.89
N VAL A 128 13.46 18.08 -13.06
CA VAL A 128 13.92 18.04 -11.66
C VAL A 128 15.44 18.00 -11.57
N ARG A 129 16.08 17.16 -12.40
CA ARG A 129 17.53 17.05 -12.50
C ARG A 129 18.17 18.40 -12.83
N GLU A 130 17.63 19.11 -13.81
CA GLU A 130 18.13 20.42 -14.18
C GLU A 130 18.05 21.41 -13.02
N GLN A 131 16.99 21.39 -12.22
CA GLN A 131 16.90 22.26 -11.04
C GLN A 131 17.92 21.90 -9.96
N ILE A 132 18.19 20.61 -9.75
CA ILE A 132 19.24 20.16 -8.79
C ILE A 132 20.61 20.67 -9.24
N GLU A 133 20.96 20.48 -10.51
CA GLU A 133 22.23 20.93 -11.09
C GLU A 133 22.38 22.46 -10.99
N ARG A 134 21.32 23.21 -11.31
CA ARG A 134 21.31 24.68 -11.19
C ARG A 134 21.46 25.17 -9.75
N ALA A 135 20.83 24.51 -8.79
CA ALA A 135 20.79 24.98 -7.40
C ALA A 135 22.04 24.59 -6.59
N LEU A 136 22.66 23.45 -6.90
CA LEU A 136 23.73 22.86 -6.07
C LEU A 136 25.05 22.62 -6.83
N GLY A 137 25.09 22.78 -8.15
CA GLY A 137 26.22 22.38 -8.99
C GLY A 137 27.52 23.16 -8.78
N ASP A 138 27.43 24.37 -8.23
CA ASP A 138 28.56 25.23 -7.88
C ASP A 138 29.07 25.02 -6.45
N LEU A 139 28.44 24.16 -5.65
CA LEU A 139 28.91 23.83 -4.30
C LEU A 139 30.10 22.87 -4.34
N ASP A 140 31.13 23.19 -3.55
CA ASP A 140 32.29 22.33 -3.32
C ASP A 140 32.01 21.28 -2.23
N ILE A 141 30.98 20.47 -2.47
CA ILE A 141 30.56 19.35 -1.60
C ILE A 141 30.34 18.10 -2.45
N ASP A 142 30.40 16.92 -1.84
CA ASP A 142 30.11 15.65 -2.51
C ASP A 142 28.60 15.41 -2.57
N ILE A 143 28.01 15.60 -3.76
CA ILE A 143 26.57 15.43 -3.97
C ILE A 143 26.33 14.16 -4.77
N LEU A 144 25.65 13.18 -4.17
CA LEU A 144 25.20 11.97 -4.83
C LEU A 144 23.69 12.06 -5.11
N VAL A 145 23.31 12.11 -6.38
CA VAL A 145 21.90 12.16 -6.79
C VAL A 145 21.49 10.80 -7.32
N PHE A 146 20.46 10.22 -6.72
CA PHE A 146 19.87 8.97 -7.17
C PHE A 146 18.85 9.24 -8.28
N GLU A 147 19.01 8.55 -9.40
CA GLU A 147 18.09 8.65 -10.53
C GLU A 147 16.88 7.72 -10.32
N PRO A 148 15.71 8.04 -10.89
CA PRO A 148 14.60 7.10 -10.95
C PRO A 148 15.02 5.86 -11.75
N THR A 149 14.85 4.68 -11.17
CA THR A 149 15.10 3.41 -11.85
C THR A 149 13.79 2.79 -12.34
N LYS A 150 13.81 2.18 -13.54
CA LYS A 150 12.69 1.34 -14.02
C LYS A 150 12.56 0.04 -13.23
N GLN A 151 13.69 -0.52 -12.79
CA GLN A 151 13.75 -1.60 -11.83
C GLN A 151 13.70 -0.98 -10.43
N TYR A 152 12.52 -1.05 -9.82
CA TYR A 152 12.19 -0.49 -8.52
C TYR A 152 13.17 -0.98 -7.45
N GLN A 153 13.89 -0.07 -6.79
CA GLN A 153 14.84 -0.39 -5.71
C GLN A 153 14.27 -0.13 -4.31
N ASN A 154 12.94 -0.05 -4.16
CA ASN A 154 12.33 -0.31 -2.86
C ASN A 154 12.40 -1.82 -2.64
N VAL A 155 13.56 -2.26 -2.18
CA VAL A 155 13.88 -3.67 -1.93
C VAL A 155 12.71 -4.31 -1.19
N ALA A 156 12.29 -5.50 -1.66
CA ALA A 156 11.36 -6.37 -0.94
C ALA A 156 11.72 -6.37 0.55
N LYS A 157 10.70 -6.29 1.40
CA LYS A 157 10.92 -6.20 2.83
C LYS A 157 11.59 -7.50 3.29
N ARG A 158 12.84 -7.41 3.79
CA ARG A 158 13.63 -8.60 4.17
C ARG A 158 13.17 -9.25 5.49
N ALA A 159 12.43 -8.50 6.32
CA ALA A 159 11.92 -8.97 7.59
C ALA A 159 10.60 -8.25 7.92
N GLY A 160 9.57 -9.04 8.23
CA GLY A 160 8.24 -8.58 8.61
C GLY A 160 7.93 -8.82 10.09
N VAL A 161 6.67 -8.59 10.48
CA VAL A 161 6.24 -8.91 11.85
C VAL A 161 6.10 -10.42 11.97
N GLU A 162 6.79 -11.03 12.95
CA GLU A 162 6.74 -12.47 13.21
C GLU A 162 5.50 -12.88 14.02
N LYS A 163 5.04 -12.04 14.95
CA LYS A 163 3.91 -12.40 15.82
C LYS A 163 2.59 -12.41 15.05
N LEU A 164 1.94 -13.57 14.99
CA LEU A 164 0.59 -13.69 14.44
C LEU A 164 -0.47 -13.07 15.37
N THR A 165 -1.52 -12.60 14.72
CA THR A 165 -2.83 -12.32 15.29
C THR A 165 -3.85 -13.10 14.45
N PRO A 166 -5.10 -13.29 14.91
CA PRO A 166 -6.11 -13.94 14.08
C PRO A 166 -6.25 -13.31 12.70
N ALA A 167 -6.36 -11.98 12.61
CA ALA A 167 -6.43 -11.26 11.34
C ALA A 167 -5.27 -11.58 10.38
N ARG A 168 -4.03 -11.58 10.90
CA ARG A 168 -2.82 -11.88 10.12
C ARG A 168 -2.81 -13.32 9.61
N ALA A 169 -3.12 -14.27 10.49
CA ALA A 169 -3.15 -15.69 10.15
C ALA A 169 -4.23 -15.99 9.11
N LEU A 170 -5.40 -15.39 9.25
CA LEU A 170 -6.52 -15.58 8.34
C LEU A 170 -6.23 -15.06 6.93
N ILE A 171 -5.73 -13.83 6.80
CA ILE A 171 -5.40 -13.25 5.49
C ILE A 171 -4.23 -13.99 4.84
N ALA A 172 -3.18 -14.32 5.59
CA ALA A 172 -2.06 -15.09 5.04
C ALA A 172 -2.51 -16.47 4.54
N GLU A 173 -3.37 -17.16 5.28
CA GLU A 173 -3.92 -18.46 4.87
C GLU A 173 -4.84 -18.35 3.65
N LEU A 174 -5.63 -17.29 3.52
CA LEU A 174 -6.45 -17.08 2.32
C LEU A 174 -5.60 -16.86 1.07
N VAL A 175 -4.54 -16.04 1.17
CA VAL A 175 -3.59 -15.88 0.06
C VAL A 175 -3.00 -17.24 -0.32
N ARG A 176 -2.53 -18.02 0.67
CA ARG A 176 -1.99 -19.37 0.43
C ARG A 176 -3.00 -20.30 -0.24
N ARG A 177 -4.25 -20.34 0.23
CA ARG A 177 -5.31 -21.19 -0.34
C ARG A 177 -5.63 -20.79 -1.77
N TYR A 178 -5.68 -19.50 -2.06
CA TYR A 178 -5.92 -18.99 -3.41
C TYR A 178 -4.81 -19.41 -4.38
N TRP A 179 -3.55 -19.29 -3.97
CA TRP A 179 -2.40 -19.72 -4.76
C TRP A 179 -2.40 -21.22 -5.09
N VAL A 180 -2.86 -22.06 -4.16
CA VAL A 180 -2.97 -23.52 -4.38
C VAL A 180 -3.96 -23.86 -5.50
N LEU A 181 -4.91 -22.96 -5.83
CA LEU A 181 -5.84 -23.13 -6.94
C LEU A 181 -5.20 -22.81 -8.31
N GLY A 182 -3.93 -22.42 -8.34
CA GLY A 182 -3.17 -22.14 -9.56
C GLY A 182 -3.34 -20.74 -10.11
N MET A 183 -3.91 -19.82 -9.33
CA MET A 183 -4.11 -18.41 -9.70
C MET A 183 -3.12 -17.51 -8.97
N GLU A 184 -2.55 -16.55 -9.68
CA GLU A 184 -1.78 -15.47 -9.07
C GLU A 184 -2.73 -14.59 -8.23
N CYS A 185 -2.34 -14.30 -7.00
CA CYS A 185 -3.14 -13.48 -6.09
C CYS A 185 -2.60 -12.04 -6.10
N SER A 186 -3.32 -11.10 -6.69
CA SER A 186 -2.96 -9.69 -6.65
C SER A 186 -3.57 -8.97 -5.45
N LEU A 187 -3.16 -7.72 -5.21
CA LEU A 187 -3.82 -6.85 -4.23
C LEU A 187 -5.35 -6.76 -4.46
N LEU A 188 -5.81 -6.82 -5.71
CA LEU A 188 -7.24 -6.85 -6.01
C LEU A 188 -7.88 -8.11 -5.47
N GLU A 189 -7.37 -9.30 -5.76
CA GLU A 189 -7.94 -10.56 -5.26
C GLU A 189 -7.95 -10.58 -3.73
N ILE A 190 -6.87 -10.11 -3.08
CA ILE A 190 -6.77 -10.06 -1.62
C ILE A 190 -7.85 -9.19 -0.99
N GLN A 191 -8.18 -8.04 -1.60
CA GLN A 191 -9.29 -7.20 -1.14
C GLN A 191 -10.64 -7.94 -1.18
N LYS A 192 -10.87 -8.84 -2.15
CA LYS A 192 -12.13 -9.58 -2.29
C LYS A 192 -12.15 -10.78 -1.36
N LEU A 193 -11.03 -11.48 -1.23
CA LEU A 193 -10.86 -12.55 -0.22
C LEU A 193 -11.12 -12.01 1.18
N ALA A 194 -10.55 -10.86 1.53
CA ALA A 194 -10.77 -10.21 2.82
C ALA A 194 -12.22 -9.75 3.01
N TRP A 195 -12.88 -9.24 1.97
CA TRP A 195 -14.30 -8.90 1.99
C TRP A 195 -15.19 -10.10 2.31
N PHE A 196 -15.01 -11.21 1.58
CA PHE A 196 -15.79 -12.43 1.81
C PHE A 196 -15.51 -13.03 3.19
N LEU A 197 -14.26 -13.00 3.62
CA LEU A 197 -13.88 -13.47 4.96
C LEU A 197 -14.52 -12.64 6.06
N GLU A 198 -14.49 -11.32 5.95
CA GLU A 198 -15.12 -10.45 6.94
C GLU A 198 -16.64 -10.71 7.02
N ARG A 199 -17.31 -10.88 5.88
CA ARG A 199 -18.72 -11.31 5.86
C ARG A 199 -18.96 -12.68 6.48
N ALA A 200 -18.07 -13.64 6.24
CA ALA A 200 -18.18 -14.96 6.83
C ALA A 200 -17.97 -14.91 8.35
N ILE A 201 -17.01 -14.12 8.83
CA ILE A 201 -16.78 -13.88 10.26
C ILE A 201 -17.99 -13.21 10.90
N GLU A 202 -18.56 -12.18 10.29
CA GLU A 202 -19.77 -11.51 10.78
C GLU A 202 -20.95 -12.50 10.95
N ARG A 203 -21.01 -13.53 10.10
CA ARG A 203 -22.02 -14.60 10.18
C ARG A 203 -21.72 -15.66 11.24
N TYR A 204 -20.52 -16.20 11.28
CA TYR A 204 -20.17 -17.35 12.14
C TYR A 204 -19.62 -16.97 13.51
N ASN A 205 -19.10 -15.76 13.65
CA ASN A 205 -18.48 -15.22 14.87
C ASN A 205 -19.04 -13.82 15.19
N PRO A 206 -20.38 -13.68 15.34
CA PRO A 206 -20.99 -12.36 15.55
C PRO A 206 -20.46 -11.73 16.84
N GLY A 207 -20.02 -10.47 16.73
CA GLY A 207 -19.45 -9.70 17.84
C GLY A 207 -17.96 -9.95 18.11
N ASP A 208 -17.31 -10.87 17.39
CA ASP A 208 -15.89 -11.15 17.49
C ASP A 208 -15.23 -11.13 16.11
N ASN A 209 -15.16 -9.93 15.51
CA ASN A 209 -14.52 -9.72 14.21
C ASN A 209 -13.09 -9.16 14.37
N PRO A 210 -12.03 -9.96 14.15
CA PRO A 210 -10.65 -9.51 14.28
C PRO A 210 -10.17 -8.64 13.11
N LEU A 211 -10.90 -8.60 11.98
CA LEU A 211 -10.51 -7.87 10.77
C LEU A 211 -10.91 -6.39 10.84
N ASN A 212 -12.20 -6.10 11.09
CA ASN A 212 -12.77 -4.75 11.18
C ASN A 212 -12.24 -3.78 10.09
N LEU A 213 -12.35 -4.19 8.82
CA LEU A 213 -11.64 -3.55 7.71
C LEU A 213 -12.34 -2.31 7.17
N GLN A 214 -13.64 -2.16 7.41
CA GLN A 214 -14.44 -1.00 7.00
C GLN A 214 -14.43 -0.79 5.49
N PHE A 215 -14.95 -1.77 4.77
CA PHE A 215 -15.06 -1.71 3.32
C PHE A 215 -15.97 -0.59 2.82
N ALA A 216 -15.59 -0.02 1.69
CA ALA A 216 -16.37 0.92 0.91
C ALA A 216 -16.42 0.47 -0.56
N PRO A 217 -17.44 0.86 -1.34
CA PRO A 217 -17.49 0.55 -2.75
C PRO A 217 -16.44 1.38 -3.50
N HIS A 218 -15.68 0.74 -4.39
CA HIS A 218 -14.62 1.39 -5.17
C HIS A 218 -14.61 0.91 -6.63
N LYS A 219 -13.60 1.32 -7.40
CA LYS A 219 -13.47 1.04 -8.84
C LYS A 219 -13.62 -0.44 -9.20
N TYR A 220 -12.99 -1.33 -8.42
CA TYR A 220 -12.94 -2.78 -8.68
C TYR A 220 -13.76 -3.57 -7.65
N GLY A 221 -14.86 -3.01 -7.13
CA GLY A 221 -15.67 -3.64 -6.09
C GLY A 221 -15.33 -3.14 -4.68
N PRO A 222 -15.68 -3.90 -3.63
CA PRO A 222 -15.37 -3.55 -2.24
C PRO A 222 -13.86 -3.35 -2.03
N TYR A 223 -13.50 -2.29 -1.31
CA TYR A 223 -12.11 -1.98 -0.98
C TYR A 223 -12.00 -1.42 0.44
N ALA A 224 -10.95 -1.84 1.16
CA ALA A 224 -10.63 -1.38 2.50
C ALA A 224 -9.18 -0.90 2.60
N ASN A 225 -8.99 0.39 2.91
CA ASN A 225 -7.66 0.95 3.19
C ASN A 225 -7.00 0.31 4.43
N ARG A 226 -7.81 -0.19 5.38
CA ARG A 226 -7.28 -0.84 6.59
C ARG A 226 -6.56 -2.14 6.29
N LEU A 227 -6.92 -2.81 5.19
CA LEU A 227 -6.27 -4.04 4.77
C LEU A 227 -4.81 -3.80 4.39
N ASP A 228 -4.49 -2.65 3.80
CA ASP A 228 -3.12 -2.30 3.41
C ASP A 228 -2.18 -2.30 4.62
N HIS A 229 -2.64 -1.80 5.78
CA HIS A 229 -1.87 -1.86 7.02
C HIS A 229 -1.65 -3.29 7.52
N LEU A 230 -2.63 -4.17 7.35
CA LEU A 230 -2.49 -5.58 7.72
C LEU A 230 -1.49 -6.27 6.80
N LEU A 231 -1.59 -6.06 5.49
CA LEU A 231 -0.68 -6.63 4.50
C LEU A 231 0.76 -6.13 4.69
N ASN A 232 0.96 -4.85 5.00
CA ASN A 232 2.28 -4.29 5.31
C ASN A 232 2.94 -4.91 6.56
N ASN A 233 2.14 -5.46 7.48
CA ASN A 233 2.68 -6.19 8.64
C ASN A 233 3.06 -7.64 8.31
N LEU A 234 2.43 -8.22 7.28
CA LEU A 234 2.73 -9.56 6.77
C LEU A 234 3.89 -9.54 5.75
N ASP A 235 4.11 -8.39 5.10
CA ASP A 235 5.18 -8.17 4.13
C ASP A 235 6.57 -8.47 4.72
N GLY A 236 7.30 -9.35 4.07
CA GLY A 236 8.65 -9.77 4.47
C GLY A 236 8.70 -10.84 5.57
N SER A 237 7.57 -11.38 6.01
CA SER A 237 7.53 -12.53 6.94
C SER A 237 6.61 -13.64 6.46
N TYR A 238 5.35 -13.32 6.18
CA TYR A 238 4.32 -14.29 5.78
C TYR A 238 3.87 -14.11 4.34
N LEU A 239 3.92 -12.88 3.85
CA LEU A 239 3.59 -12.51 2.49
C LEU A 239 4.78 -11.78 1.86
N HIS A 240 4.93 -11.95 0.56
CA HIS A 240 5.97 -11.30 -0.23
C HIS A 240 5.38 -10.78 -1.53
N SER A 241 6.04 -9.79 -2.10
CA SER A 241 5.80 -9.30 -3.46
C SER A 241 7.14 -8.92 -4.08
N GLU A 242 7.21 -8.77 -5.40
CA GLU A 242 8.45 -8.36 -6.10
C GLU A 242 8.95 -6.98 -5.63
N LYS A 243 8.02 -6.17 -5.13
CA LYS A 243 8.26 -4.92 -4.41
C LYS A 243 7.58 -4.97 -3.04
N ARG A 244 7.78 -3.94 -2.23
CA ARG A 244 7.03 -3.80 -0.96
C ARG A 244 5.54 -3.78 -1.24
N ILE A 245 4.76 -4.48 -0.42
CA ILE A 245 3.31 -4.56 -0.60
C ILE A 245 2.67 -3.16 -0.48
N SER A 246 3.24 -2.25 0.33
CA SER A 246 2.80 -0.85 0.43
C SER A 246 2.94 -0.05 -0.87
N ASP A 247 3.80 -0.51 -1.78
CA ASP A 247 4.07 0.10 -3.09
C ASP A 247 3.47 -0.74 -4.24
N ALA A 248 2.70 -1.79 -3.93
CA ALA A 248 2.04 -2.63 -4.91
C ALA A 248 0.94 -1.84 -5.65
N ASP A 249 0.99 -1.89 -6.98
CA ASP A 249 -0.09 -1.56 -7.87
C ASP A 249 -1.18 -2.64 -7.78
N PRO A 250 -2.42 -2.34 -8.22
CA PRO A 250 -3.54 -3.26 -8.05
C PRO A 250 -3.33 -4.66 -8.63
N LEU A 251 -2.50 -4.80 -9.67
CA LEU A 251 -2.26 -6.08 -10.36
C LEU A 251 -0.99 -6.79 -9.90
N ASP A 252 -0.21 -6.19 -8.99
CA ASP A 252 1.00 -6.85 -8.54
C ASP A 252 0.70 -8.06 -7.69
N VAL A 253 1.48 -9.09 -7.97
CA VAL A 253 1.36 -10.41 -7.37
C VAL A 253 1.91 -10.38 -5.94
N ILE A 254 1.14 -10.95 -5.02
CA ILE A 254 1.48 -11.13 -3.62
C ILE A 254 1.35 -12.62 -3.31
N TRP A 255 2.42 -13.24 -2.81
CA TRP A 255 2.45 -14.68 -2.52
C TRP A 255 2.74 -14.96 -1.06
N PHE A 256 2.34 -16.16 -0.63
CA PHE A 256 2.57 -16.66 0.72
C PHE A 256 3.96 -17.28 0.84
N ASP A 257 4.61 -17.07 1.98
CA ASP A 257 5.87 -17.71 2.33
C ASP A 257 5.64 -19.16 2.78
N ASP A 258 5.92 -20.13 1.90
CA ASP A 258 5.68 -21.54 2.16
C ASP A 258 6.42 -22.09 3.40
N GLU A 259 7.54 -21.49 3.80
CA GLU A 259 8.25 -21.87 5.03
C GLU A 259 7.40 -21.61 6.29
N ARG A 260 6.46 -20.66 6.20
CA ARG A 260 5.56 -20.29 7.31
C ARG A 260 4.29 -21.14 7.39
N LYS A 261 4.05 -22.02 6.41
CA LYS A 261 2.81 -22.82 6.32
C LYS A 261 2.50 -23.58 7.61
N ALA A 262 3.47 -24.34 8.12
CA ALA A 262 3.26 -25.16 9.32
C ALA A 262 2.92 -24.31 10.55
N PHE A 263 3.58 -23.16 10.68
CA PHE A 263 3.35 -22.23 11.78
C PHE A 263 1.96 -21.60 11.73
N VAL A 264 1.56 -21.07 10.57
CA VAL A 264 0.22 -20.49 10.35
C VAL A 264 -0.87 -21.54 10.57
N GLN A 265 -0.71 -22.75 10.04
CA GLN A 265 -1.69 -23.82 10.24
C GLN A 265 -1.81 -24.25 11.70
N THR A 266 -0.71 -24.26 12.45
CA THR A 266 -0.74 -24.56 13.89
C THR A 266 -1.52 -23.48 14.64
N TYR A 267 -1.24 -22.21 14.35
CA TYR A 267 -1.94 -21.06 14.93
C TYR A 267 -3.45 -21.10 14.65
N LEU A 268 -3.84 -21.41 13.42
CA LEU A 268 -5.25 -21.53 13.03
C LEU A 268 -5.97 -22.70 13.71
N LYS A 269 -5.25 -23.79 14.03
CA LYS A 269 -5.83 -24.93 14.75
C LYS A 269 -5.89 -24.73 16.27
N SER A 270 -5.20 -23.73 16.81
CA SER A 270 -5.18 -23.39 18.23
C SER A 270 -5.82 -22.03 18.49
N GLU A 271 -5.04 -20.94 18.45
CA GLU A 271 -5.42 -19.58 18.86
C GLU A 271 -6.54 -18.98 18.01
N ALA A 272 -6.58 -19.30 16.71
CA ALA A 272 -7.59 -18.79 15.78
C ALA A 272 -8.63 -19.85 15.35
N LYS A 273 -8.77 -20.94 16.12
CA LYS A 273 -9.66 -22.06 15.81
C LYS A 273 -11.12 -21.64 15.61
N ALA A 274 -11.57 -20.62 16.34
CA ALA A 274 -12.92 -20.08 16.27
C ALA A 274 -13.33 -19.62 14.86
N TYR A 275 -12.37 -19.23 14.02
CA TYR A 275 -12.62 -18.67 12.68
C TYR A 275 -12.50 -19.70 11.55
N THR A 276 -12.30 -20.99 11.88
CA THR A 276 -12.13 -22.06 10.88
C THR A 276 -13.32 -22.12 9.92
N GLN A 277 -14.54 -22.03 10.44
CA GLN A 277 -15.75 -22.09 9.61
C GLN A 277 -15.85 -20.92 8.64
N ALA A 278 -15.42 -19.72 9.05
CA ALA A 278 -15.37 -18.56 8.17
C ALA A 278 -14.35 -18.73 7.03
N LEU A 279 -13.17 -19.30 7.31
CA LEU A 279 -12.18 -19.63 6.29
C LEU A 279 -12.71 -20.66 5.28
N GLU A 280 -13.27 -21.77 5.75
CA GLU A 280 -13.80 -22.82 4.87
C GLU A 280 -14.96 -22.31 4.03
N SER A 281 -15.88 -21.55 4.63
CA SER A 281 -16.99 -20.93 3.90
C SER A 281 -16.53 -19.93 2.85
N THR A 282 -15.44 -19.20 3.11
CA THR A 282 -14.86 -18.26 2.14
C THR A 282 -14.23 -19.01 0.97
N ALA A 283 -13.46 -20.06 1.24
CA ALA A 283 -12.85 -20.90 0.21
C ALA A 283 -13.92 -21.58 -0.67
N ALA A 284 -14.99 -22.11 -0.07
CA ALA A 284 -16.09 -22.72 -0.81
C ALA A 284 -16.89 -21.71 -1.64
N LEU A 285 -17.01 -20.46 -1.17
CA LEU A 285 -17.74 -19.42 -1.88
C LEU A 285 -17.06 -19.05 -3.21
N ILE A 286 -15.73 -18.93 -3.20
CA ILE A 286 -14.96 -18.50 -4.37
C ILE A 286 -14.65 -19.62 -5.37
N ASP A 287 -14.97 -20.88 -5.03
CA ASP A 287 -14.71 -22.06 -5.88
C ASP A 287 -15.39 -21.91 -7.25
N GLY A 288 -14.61 -21.85 -8.32
CA GLY A 288 -15.06 -21.57 -9.70
C GLY A 288 -15.19 -20.08 -10.05
N PHE A 289 -14.79 -19.16 -9.17
CA PHE A 289 -14.76 -17.70 -9.37
C PHE A 289 -13.36 -17.09 -9.23
N GLU A 290 -12.30 -17.89 -9.17
CA GLU A 290 -10.92 -17.50 -8.88
C GLU A 290 -10.24 -16.69 -9.99
N SER A 291 -10.90 -16.46 -11.13
CA SER A 291 -10.37 -15.50 -12.10
C SER A 291 -10.52 -14.06 -11.58
N PRO A 292 -9.65 -13.10 -11.97
CA PRO A 292 -9.83 -11.70 -11.61
C PRO A 292 -11.23 -11.16 -11.99
N PHE A 293 -11.78 -11.62 -13.11
CA PHE A 293 -13.15 -11.33 -13.52
C PHE A 293 -14.18 -11.91 -12.55
N GLY A 294 -14.04 -13.20 -12.20
CA GLY A 294 -14.95 -13.91 -11.30
C GLY A 294 -14.95 -13.31 -9.90
N MET A 295 -13.78 -13.01 -9.34
CA MET A 295 -13.63 -12.40 -8.02
C MET A 295 -14.26 -11.00 -7.99
N GLU A 296 -14.03 -10.18 -9.01
CA GLU A 296 -14.65 -8.86 -9.08
C GLU A 296 -16.17 -8.95 -9.23
N LEU A 297 -16.67 -9.82 -10.11
CA LEU A 297 -18.09 -10.06 -10.33
C LEU A 297 -18.77 -10.50 -9.03
N LEU A 298 -18.26 -11.55 -8.40
CA LEU A 298 -18.83 -12.13 -7.19
C LEU A 298 -18.88 -11.09 -6.07
N ALA A 299 -17.78 -10.37 -5.83
CA ALA A 299 -17.73 -9.37 -4.76
C ALA A 299 -18.61 -8.14 -5.05
N THR A 300 -18.79 -7.78 -6.32
CA THR A 300 -19.68 -6.68 -6.72
C THR A 300 -21.14 -7.04 -6.48
N VAL A 301 -21.57 -8.23 -6.92
CA VAL A 301 -22.95 -8.71 -6.70
C VAL A 301 -23.20 -8.88 -5.21
N ASP A 302 -22.26 -9.49 -4.49
CA ASP A 302 -22.33 -9.70 -3.05
C ASP A 302 -22.52 -8.39 -2.27
N TRP A 303 -21.77 -7.35 -2.63
CA TRP A 303 -21.93 -6.01 -2.06
C TRP A 303 -23.32 -5.41 -2.32
N LEU A 304 -23.81 -5.50 -3.55
CA LEU A 304 -25.12 -4.96 -3.91
C LEU A 304 -26.24 -5.63 -3.09
N LEU A 305 -26.15 -6.95 -2.90
CA LEU A 305 -27.12 -7.70 -2.11
C LEU A 305 -27.03 -7.35 -0.61
N ASP A 306 -25.82 -7.37 -0.03
CA ASP A 306 -25.62 -7.25 1.43
C ASP A 306 -25.64 -5.82 1.94
N ARG A 307 -24.92 -4.91 1.28
CA ARG A 307 -24.73 -3.53 1.77
C ARG A 307 -25.73 -2.54 1.18
N GLU A 308 -26.21 -2.81 -0.04
CA GLU A 308 -27.16 -1.92 -0.72
C GLU A 308 -28.59 -2.47 -0.75
N GLY A 309 -28.81 -3.71 -0.28
CA GLY A 309 -30.14 -4.31 -0.18
C GLY A 309 -30.84 -4.49 -1.51
N VAL A 310 -30.08 -4.62 -2.61
CA VAL A 310 -30.62 -4.85 -3.95
C VAL A 310 -31.33 -6.20 -3.98
N ALA A 311 -32.48 -6.26 -4.65
CA ALA A 311 -33.24 -7.49 -4.75
C ALA A 311 -32.43 -8.59 -5.50
N PRO A 312 -32.51 -9.87 -5.07
CA PRO A 312 -31.74 -10.98 -5.64
C PRO A 312 -32.32 -11.45 -6.98
N ASN A 313 -32.30 -10.57 -7.98
CA ASN A 313 -32.66 -10.89 -9.37
C ASN A 313 -31.82 -10.05 -10.34
N VAL A 314 -31.59 -10.59 -11.55
CA VAL A 314 -30.71 -9.98 -12.54
C VAL A 314 -31.12 -8.55 -12.93
N PRO A 315 -32.41 -8.23 -13.19
CA PRO A 315 -32.82 -6.86 -13.48
C PRO A 315 -32.46 -5.85 -12.37
N ALA A 316 -32.66 -6.21 -11.11
CA ALA A 316 -32.32 -5.35 -9.98
C ALA A 316 -30.79 -5.18 -9.82
N LEU A 317 -30.02 -6.27 -9.99
CA LEU A 317 -28.56 -6.21 -10.00
C LEU A 317 -28.03 -5.32 -11.12
N ARG A 318 -28.60 -5.41 -12.32
CA ARG A 318 -28.28 -4.55 -13.47
C ARG A 318 -28.46 -3.08 -13.13
N GLU A 319 -29.58 -2.75 -12.50
CA GLU A 319 -29.86 -1.38 -12.07
C GLU A 319 -28.92 -0.93 -10.94
N GLY A 320 -28.57 -1.83 -10.03
CA GLY A 320 -27.56 -1.60 -8.99
C GLY A 320 -26.16 -1.31 -9.57
N LEU A 321 -25.75 -2.00 -10.63
CA LEU A 321 -24.48 -1.73 -11.30
C LEU A 321 -24.41 -0.33 -11.91
N ARG A 322 -25.51 0.12 -12.54
CA ARG A 322 -25.62 1.48 -13.09
C ARG A 322 -25.53 2.57 -12.02
N HIS A 323 -25.95 2.26 -10.81
CA HIS A 323 -25.92 3.14 -9.64
C HIS A 323 -24.78 2.81 -8.66
N TRP A 324 -23.76 2.07 -9.11
CA TRP A 324 -22.64 1.66 -8.25
C TRP A 324 -21.98 2.86 -7.57
N ARG A 325 -21.93 2.83 -6.23
CA ARG A 325 -21.49 3.96 -5.41
C ARG A 325 -19.98 4.21 -5.38
N GLY A 326 -19.19 3.38 -6.07
CA GLY A 326 -17.75 3.58 -6.24
C GLY A 326 -17.36 4.61 -7.31
N GLY A 327 -18.32 5.35 -7.86
CA GLY A 327 -18.12 6.44 -8.82
C GLY A 327 -18.70 6.14 -10.21
N PRO A 328 -19.06 7.16 -10.99
CA PRO A 328 -19.74 7.00 -12.28
C PRO A 328 -18.91 6.22 -13.31
N ASP A 329 -17.60 6.43 -13.36
CA ASP A 329 -16.72 5.68 -14.26
C ASP A 329 -16.65 4.19 -13.89
N ALA A 330 -16.68 3.89 -12.59
CA ALA A 330 -16.69 2.52 -12.09
C ALA A 330 -18.03 1.85 -12.40
N ALA A 331 -19.15 2.55 -12.21
CA ALA A 331 -20.49 2.09 -12.58
C ALA A 331 -20.58 1.75 -14.08
N ALA A 332 -20.21 2.71 -14.94
CA ALA A 332 -20.21 2.52 -16.40
C ALA A 332 -19.26 1.41 -16.88
N ARG A 333 -18.14 1.19 -16.19
CA ARG A 333 -17.25 0.05 -16.47
C ARG A 333 -17.93 -1.26 -16.09
N LYS A 334 -18.46 -1.36 -14.87
CA LYS A 334 -19.07 -2.60 -14.36
C LYS A 334 -20.30 -2.99 -15.17
N ASP A 335 -21.14 -2.04 -15.55
CA ASP A 335 -22.32 -2.29 -16.39
C ASP A 335 -21.94 -2.86 -17.76
N ARG A 336 -20.84 -2.39 -18.35
CA ARG A 336 -20.30 -2.94 -19.61
C ARG A 336 -19.58 -4.28 -19.44
N LEU A 337 -18.91 -4.48 -18.29
CA LEU A 337 -18.05 -5.64 -18.05
C LEU A 337 -18.85 -6.90 -17.71
N PHE A 338 -19.89 -6.76 -16.89
CA PHE A 338 -20.68 -7.91 -16.43
C PHE A 338 -21.96 -7.99 -17.26
N ASP A 339 -22.11 -9.07 -18.04
CA ASP A 339 -23.37 -9.35 -18.72
C ASP A 339 -24.40 -10.00 -17.77
N ASP A 340 -25.65 -10.09 -18.23
CA ASP A 340 -26.76 -10.61 -17.42
C ASP A 340 -26.61 -12.11 -17.10
N ARG A 341 -25.92 -12.87 -17.95
CA ARG A 341 -25.63 -14.28 -17.70
C ARG A 341 -24.65 -14.43 -16.55
N ALA A 342 -23.57 -13.65 -16.56
CA ALA A 342 -22.58 -13.62 -15.50
C ALA A 342 -23.21 -13.18 -14.17
N LEU A 343 -24.08 -12.16 -14.19
CA LEU A 343 -24.86 -11.77 -13.00
C LEU A 343 -25.72 -12.91 -12.47
N GLY A 344 -26.40 -13.65 -13.33
CA GLY A 344 -27.21 -14.81 -12.94
C GLY A 344 -26.37 -15.89 -12.25
N ILE A 345 -25.21 -16.23 -12.82
CA ILE A 345 -24.30 -17.25 -12.26
C ILE A 345 -23.76 -16.82 -10.89
N ALA A 346 -23.34 -15.56 -10.74
CA ALA A 346 -22.86 -15.04 -9.46
C ALA A 346 -23.98 -14.99 -8.40
N LEU A 347 -25.18 -14.56 -8.80
CA LEU A 347 -26.35 -14.54 -7.93
C LEU A 347 -26.70 -15.96 -7.44
N GLU A 348 -26.73 -16.93 -8.34
CA GLU A 348 -26.99 -18.33 -8.00
C GLU A 348 -25.98 -18.82 -6.94
N ARG A 349 -24.68 -18.61 -7.16
CA ARG A 349 -23.63 -18.96 -6.19
C ARG A 349 -23.89 -18.35 -4.81
N LEU A 350 -24.18 -17.05 -4.76
CA LEU A 350 -24.39 -16.31 -3.52
C LEU A 350 -25.64 -16.76 -2.74
N THR A 351 -26.69 -17.16 -3.45
CA THR A 351 -27.94 -17.66 -2.85
C THR A 351 -27.88 -19.14 -2.46
N GLN A 352 -27.14 -19.98 -3.21
CA GLN A 352 -26.95 -21.39 -2.86
C GLN A 352 -26.11 -21.55 -1.60
N SER A 353 -25.01 -20.79 -1.47
CA SER A 353 -24.20 -20.78 -0.25
C SER A 353 -24.96 -20.29 0.99
N ALA A 354 -26.04 -19.52 0.82
CA ALA A 354 -26.92 -19.14 1.94
C ALA A 354 -27.85 -20.28 2.39
N THR A 355 -28.16 -21.23 1.50
CA THR A 355 -29.15 -22.29 1.74
C THR A 355 -28.53 -23.60 2.24
N VAL A 356 -27.26 -23.88 1.89
CA VAL A 356 -26.54 -25.11 2.33
C VAL A 356 -26.07 -25.03 3.79
N LEU A 357 -26.16 -23.86 4.43
CA LEU A 357 -25.58 -23.55 5.74
C LEU A 357 -26.60 -23.00 6.76
N ALA A 358 -27.88 -22.98 6.40
CA ALA A 358 -29.02 -22.77 7.31
C ALA A 358 -29.63 -24.13 7.66
#